data_AF-A0A2N2TVW4-F1
#
_entry.id   AF-A0A2N2TVW4-F1
#
_cell.length_a   1.000
_cell.length_b   1.000
_cell.length_c   1.000
_cell.angle_alpha   90.00
_cell.angle_beta   90.00
_cell.angle_gamma   90.00
#
_symmetry.space_group_name_H-M   'P 1'
#
loop_
_entity.id
_entity.type
_entity.pdbx_description
1 polymer ?
#
loop_
_entity_poly.entity_id
_entity_poly.type
_entity_poly.pdbx_seq_one_letter_code
_entity_poly.pdbx_strand_id
1 'polypeptide(L)'
;MAERAQKLMEIHFPNMPASWIWHRKTNDGYTTVPRTLPIVMQAIDVQTKGQPAGHTLFCLWARSPDHPVITIENPATFASEAGFIGERAVDTWRRRMKRLRELWFIQTKPGPSGEFHYVLLVNPNSALEWMRSAGFVQDGLYARFIDRVIEVGAYGEIEAVRSLWQEQEAAKKAAAAATTTAVQLTP
;
A
#
# COMPACT_ATOMS: atom_id res chain seq x y z
N MET A 1 -21.25 11.26 -4.56
CA MET A 1 -21.38 9.81 -4.26
C MET A 1 -22.15 9.54 -2.98
N ALA A 2 -21.80 10.14 -1.83
CA ALA A 2 -22.49 9.90 -0.56
C ALA A 2 -23.99 10.22 -0.60
N GLU A 3 -24.41 11.34 -1.22
CA GLU A 3 -25.83 11.70 -1.35
C GLU A 3 -26.65 10.69 -2.15
N ARG A 4 -26.07 10.15 -3.23
CA ARG A 4 -26.71 9.08 -4.01
C ARG A 4 -26.85 7.81 -3.17
N ALA A 5 -25.81 7.43 -2.41
CA ALA A 5 -25.85 6.26 -1.54
C ALA A 5 -26.88 6.42 -0.41
N GLN A 6 -27.01 7.61 0.17
CA GLN A 6 -28.03 7.93 1.18
C GLN A 6 -29.45 7.74 0.61
N LYS A 7 -29.74 8.30 -0.57
CA LYS A 7 -31.04 8.11 -1.23
C LYS A 7 -31.33 6.65 -1.56
N LEU A 8 -30.32 5.90 -2.01
CA LEU A 8 -30.45 4.45 -2.26
C LEU A 8 -30.73 3.69 -0.96
N MET A 9 -30.12 4.09 0.17
CA MET A 9 -30.37 3.49 1.47
C MET A 9 -31.82 3.71 1.90
N GLU A 10 -32.32 4.94 1.75
CA GLU A 10 -33.72 5.29 2.08
C GLU A 10 -34.73 4.51 1.23
N ILE A 11 -34.44 4.30 -0.06
CA ILE A 11 -35.35 3.58 -0.97
C ILE A 11 -35.31 2.06 -0.73
N HIS A 12 -34.12 1.48 -0.64
CA HIS A 12 -33.96 0.03 -0.63
C HIS A 12 -33.94 -0.58 0.78
N PHE A 13 -33.63 0.21 1.81
CA PHE A 13 -33.50 -0.24 3.21
C PHE A 13 -34.22 0.70 4.20
N PRO A 14 -35.50 1.05 3.97
CA PRO A 14 -36.18 2.15 4.68
C PRO A 14 -36.33 1.96 6.20
N ASN A 15 -36.38 0.71 6.67
CA ASN A 15 -36.65 0.38 8.07
C ASN A 15 -35.43 -0.18 8.82
N MET A 16 -34.23 0.04 8.30
CA MET A 16 -33.00 -0.47 8.93
C MET A 16 -32.70 0.33 10.21
N PRO A 17 -32.64 -0.30 11.40
CA PRO A 17 -32.37 0.42 12.63
C PRO A 17 -30.96 1.02 12.63
N ALA A 18 -30.83 2.25 13.14
CA ALA A 18 -29.55 2.97 13.15
C ALA A 18 -28.42 2.20 13.87
N SER A 19 -28.74 1.36 14.85
CA SER A 19 -27.76 0.51 15.56
C SER A 19 -27.10 -0.54 14.67
N TRP A 20 -27.70 -0.90 13.53
CA TRP A 20 -27.13 -1.82 12.55
C TRP A 20 -26.38 -1.10 11.42
N ILE A 21 -26.37 0.23 11.42
CA ILE A 21 -25.74 1.05 10.39
C ILE A 21 -24.46 1.63 10.97
N TRP A 22 -23.33 1.26 10.39
CA TRP A 22 -22.06 1.86 10.75
C TRP A 22 -21.85 3.10 9.87
N HIS A 23 -21.92 4.29 10.47
CA HIS A 23 -21.75 5.57 9.79
C HIS A 23 -20.61 6.45 10.38
N ARG A 24 -19.73 6.94 9.50
CA ARG A 24 -18.49 7.68 9.85
C ARG A 24 -18.63 8.95 10.67
N LYS A 25 -19.84 9.53 10.77
CA LYS A 25 -20.08 10.73 11.58
C LYS A 25 -20.63 10.43 12.97
N THR A 26 -21.06 9.20 13.21
CA THR A 26 -21.82 8.79 14.41
C THR A 26 -21.21 7.60 15.12
N ASN A 27 -20.36 6.82 14.44
CA ASN A 27 -19.65 5.71 15.03
C ASN A 27 -18.14 5.95 14.96
N ASP A 28 -17.42 5.38 15.91
CA ASP A 28 -15.96 5.48 16.02
C ASP A 28 -15.26 4.32 15.29
N GLY A 29 -13.93 4.42 15.16
CA GLY A 29 -13.09 3.36 14.60
C GLY A 29 -12.99 3.35 13.07
N TYR A 30 -13.20 4.50 12.43
CA TYR A 30 -12.97 4.65 10.99
C TYR A 30 -11.52 5.01 10.69
N THR A 31 -11.04 4.50 9.57
CA THR A 31 -9.80 4.97 8.92
C THR A 31 -10.07 5.22 7.44
N THR A 32 -9.33 6.16 6.86
CA THR A 32 -9.38 6.39 5.42
C THR A 32 -8.39 5.47 4.69
N VAL A 33 -8.91 4.66 3.76
CA VAL A 33 -8.08 3.75 2.95
C VAL A 33 -8.15 4.05 1.46
N PRO A 34 -7.06 3.88 0.70
CA PRO A 34 -7.05 4.10 -0.75
C PRO A 34 -8.07 3.22 -1.48
N ARG A 35 -8.86 3.79 -2.39
CA ARG A 35 -9.92 3.06 -3.12
C ARG A 35 -9.41 2.04 -4.14
N THR A 36 -8.13 2.12 -4.48
CA THR A 36 -7.40 1.18 -5.35
C THR A 36 -6.83 0.00 -4.57
N LEU A 37 -6.83 0.06 -3.23
CA LEU A 37 -6.23 -0.94 -2.35
C LEU A 37 -6.69 -2.38 -2.64
N PRO A 38 -7.97 -2.68 -2.97
CA PRO A 38 -8.37 -4.04 -3.31
C PRO A 38 -7.63 -4.63 -4.52
N ILE A 39 -7.40 -3.83 -5.56
CA ILE A 39 -6.67 -4.28 -6.76
C ILE A 39 -5.17 -4.40 -6.46
N VAL A 40 -4.65 -3.50 -5.63
CA VAL A 40 -3.27 -3.54 -5.13
C VAL A 40 -3.01 -4.81 -4.32
N MET A 41 -3.92 -5.18 -3.42
CA MET A 41 -3.85 -6.42 -2.65
C MET A 41 -3.86 -7.63 -3.58
N GLN A 42 -4.68 -7.63 -4.63
CA GLN A 42 -4.65 -8.69 -5.65
C GLN A 42 -3.28 -8.80 -6.33
N ALA A 43 -2.63 -7.68 -6.68
CA ALA A 43 -1.30 -7.69 -7.28
C ALA A 43 -0.23 -8.26 -6.33
N ILE A 44 -0.31 -7.89 -5.05
CA ILE A 44 0.55 -8.45 -3.99
C ILE A 44 0.37 -9.97 -3.90
N ASP A 45 -0.87 -10.43 -3.85
CA ASP A 45 -1.17 -11.86 -3.64
C ASP A 45 -0.77 -12.73 -4.83
N VAL A 46 -0.85 -12.20 -6.06
CA VAL A 46 -0.30 -12.85 -7.25
C VAL A 46 1.22 -13.06 -7.10
N GLN A 47 1.95 -12.08 -6.56
CA GLN A 47 3.40 -12.16 -6.35
C GLN A 47 3.84 -12.85 -5.07
N THR A 48 2.88 -13.16 -4.20
CA THR A 48 3.09 -13.86 -2.93
C THR A 48 2.30 -15.16 -2.89
N LYS A 49 2.21 -15.85 -4.04
CA LYS A 49 1.45 -17.10 -4.18
C LYS A 49 1.80 -18.12 -3.08
N GLY A 50 0.76 -18.69 -2.47
CA GLY A 50 0.88 -19.63 -1.35
C GLY A 50 1.24 -18.98 -0.01
N GLN A 51 1.56 -17.68 0.00
CA GLN A 51 1.88 -16.88 1.17
C GLN A 51 1.31 -15.45 1.03
N PRO A 52 -0.01 -15.28 0.80
CA PRO A 52 -0.62 -13.99 0.44
C PRO A 52 -0.35 -12.93 1.52
N ALA A 53 0.02 -11.73 1.08
CA ALA A 53 0.43 -10.61 1.94
C ALA A 53 -0.51 -9.40 1.86
N GLY A 54 -1.47 -9.38 0.92
CA GLY A 54 -2.41 -8.28 0.74
C GLY A 54 -3.23 -8.00 1.99
N HIS A 55 -3.74 -9.04 2.66
CA HIS A 55 -4.49 -8.88 3.92
C HIS A 55 -3.62 -8.28 5.04
N THR A 56 -2.33 -8.65 5.11
CA THR A 56 -1.40 -8.04 6.07
C THR A 56 -1.25 -6.56 5.81
N LEU A 57 -1.13 -6.12 4.54
CA LEU A 57 -1.10 -4.70 4.20
C LEU A 57 -2.38 -3.99 4.63
N PHE A 58 -3.55 -4.59 4.39
CA PHE A 58 -4.83 -4.03 4.81
C PHE A 58 -4.91 -3.83 6.33
N CYS A 59 -4.45 -4.80 7.14
CA CYS A 59 -4.39 -4.64 8.59
C CYS A 59 -3.52 -3.46 9.04
N LEU A 60 -2.40 -3.19 8.35
CA LEU A 60 -1.57 -2.02 8.66
C LEU A 60 -2.32 -0.71 8.36
N TRP A 61 -3.04 -0.64 7.23
CA TRP A 61 -3.89 0.49 6.90
C TRP A 61 -5.05 0.67 7.88
N ALA A 62 -5.71 -0.42 8.27
CA ALA A 62 -6.79 -0.41 9.25
C ALA A 62 -6.36 0.15 10.63
N ARG A 63 -5.07 0.02 10.96
CA ARG A 63 -4.46 0.56 12.19
C ARG A 63 -3.80 1.92 12.03
N SER A 64 -3.71 2.46 10.82
CA SER A 64 -3.11 3.77 10.59
C SER A 64 -3.98 4.86 11.21
N PRO A 65 -3.40 5.76 12.04
CA PRO A 65 -4.13 6.87 12.64
C PRO A 65 -4.28 8.03 11.65
N ASP A 66 -4.83 7.76 10.47
CA ASP A 66 -4.87 8.68 9.31
C ASP A 66 -3.50 9.29 8.97
N HIS A 67 -2.41 8.55 9.24
CA HIS A 67 -1.04 8.95 9.00
C HIS A 67 -0.22 7.78 8.43
N PRO A 68 0.61 7.98 7.39
CA PRO A 68 1.28 6.88 6.70
C PRO A 68 2.35 6.19 7.55
N VAL A 69 2.80 6.78 8.66
CA VAL A 69 3.72 6.13 9.60
C VAL A 69 2.97 5.49 10.76
N ILE A 70 3.27 4.23 11.03
CA ILE A 70 2.78 3.47 12.17
C ILE A 70 3.95 2.95 13.04
N THR A 71 3.68 2.82 14.32
CA THR A 71 4.60 2.21 15.29
C THR A 71 4.03 0.86 15.74
N ILE A 72 4.79 -0.21 15.58
CA ILE A 72 4.40 -1.57 15.94
C ILE A 72 5.11 -1.95 17.22
N GLU A 73 4.50 -1.68 18.38
CA GLU A 73 5.08 -2.04 19.68
C GLU A 73 4.93 -3.53 19.99
N ASN A 74 3.78 -4.11 19.61
CA ASN A 74 3.47 -5.52 19.82
C ASN A 74 3.15 -6.24 18.50
N PRO A 75 4.12 -6.94 17.88
CA PRO A 75 3.91 -7.72 16.67
C PRO A 75 2.82 -8.80 16.78
N ALA A 76 2.58 -9.35 17.97
CA ALA A 76 1.57 -10.39 18.18
C ALA A 76 0.15 -9.86 17.91
N THR A 77 -0.13 -8.61 18.28
CA THR A 77 -1.43 -7.97 18.02
C THR A 77 -1.70 -7.80 16.52
N PHE A 78 -0.67 -7.47 15.74
CA PHE A 78 -0.80 -7.33 14.28
C PHE A 78 -0.89 -8.69 13.59
N ALA A 79 -0.15 -9.69 14.07
CA ALA A 79 -0.25 -11.06 13.56
C ALA A 79 -1.66 -11.64 13.77
N SER A 80 -2.21 -11.47 14.97
CA SER A 80 -3.55 -11.94 15.33
C SER A 80 -4.63 -11.29 14.46
N GLU A 81 -4.61 -9.97 14.29
CA GLU A 81 -5.60 -9.26 13.45
C GLU A 81 -5.47 -9.58 11.96
N ALA A 82 -4.26 -9.86 11.49
CA ALA A 82 -4.06 -10.36 10.14
C ALA A 82 -4.56 -11.81 9.94
N GLY A 83 -5.06 -12.45 11.00
CA GLY A 83 -5.65 -13.79 10.99
C GLY A 83 -4.64 -14.91 11.22
N PHE A 84 -3.41 -14.60 11.65
CA PHE A 84 -2.41 -15.62 11.96
C PHE A 84 -2.57 -16.13 13.38
N ILE A 85 -2.66 -17.45 13.53
CA ILE A 85 -2.87 -18.14 14.82
C ILE A 85 -1.76 -19.15 15.11
N GLY A 86 -1.65 -19.56 16.37
CA GLY A 86 -0.69 -20.56 16.85
C GLY A 86 0.71 -20.00 17.13
N GLU A 87 1.62 -20.89 17.53
CA GLU A 87 2.96 -20.53 18.02
C GLU A 87 3.82 -19.78 17.00
N ARG A 88 3.56 -19.99 15.70
CA ARG A 88 4.29 -19.37 14.58
C ARG A 88 3.57 -18.16 13.97
N ALA A 89 2.54 -17.62 14.63
CA ALA A 89 1.75 -16.51 14.10
C ALA A 89 2.63 -15.28 13.78
N VAL A 90 3.46 -14.86 14.74
CA VAL A 90 4.36 -13.71 14.59
C VAL A 90 5.39 -13.93 13.49
N ASP A 91 5.97 -15.13 13.40
CA ASP A 91 6.96 -15.44 12.36
C ASP A 91 6.34 -15.48 10.96
N THR A 92 5.12 -16.02 10.85
CA THR A 92 4.35 -16.02 9.60
C THR A 92 4.03 -14.60 9.17
N TRP A 93 3.57 -13.76 10.11
CA TRP A 93 3.31 -12.35 9.88
C TRP A 93 4.57 -11.60 9.45
N ARG A 94 5.71 -11.80 10.14
CA ARG A 94 7.02 -11.21 9.76
C ARG A 94 7.42 -11.59 8.34
N ARG A 95 7.19 -12.83 7.92
CA ARG A 95 7.42 -13.24 6.52
C ARG A 95 6.56 -12.44 5.54
N ARG A 96 5.30 -12.11 5.87
CA ARG A 96 4.46 -11.23 5.03
C ARG A 96 4.98 -9.80 5.00
N MET A 97 5.38 -9.26 6.14
CA MET A 97 5.97 -7.92 6.24
C MET A 97 7.23 -7.81 5.36
N LYS A 98 8.09 -8.84 5.34
CA LYS A 98 9.25 -8.89 4.43
C LYS A 98 8.83 -8.82 2.97
N ARG A 99 7.82 -9.61 2.55
CA ARG A 99 7.30 -9.54 1.17
C ARG A 99 6.71 -8.17 0.82
N LEU A 100 6.00 -7.53 1.75
CA LEU A 100 5.48 -6.17 1.55
C LEU A 100 6.61 -5.15 1.36
N ARG A 101 7.70 -5.28 2.11
CA ARG A 101 8.89 -4.44 1.97
C ARG A 101 9.60 -4.68 0.62
N GLU A 102 9.78 -5.94 0.24
CA GLU A 102 10.35 -6.33 -1.06
C GLU A 102 9.54 -5.79 -2.25
N LEU A 103 8.22 -5.76 -2.11
CA LEU A 103 7.30 -5.22 -3.11
C LEU A 103 7.06 -3.71 -3.00
N TRP A 104 7.85 -3.01 -2.17
CA TRP A 104 7.82 -1.55 -2.02
C TRP A 104 6.53 -0.95 -1.45
N PHE A 105 5.65 -1.75 -0.85
CA PHE A 105 4.42 -1.25 -0.19
C PHE A 105 4.67 -0.69 1.21
N ILE A 106 5.77 -1.09 1.83
CA ILE A 106 6.19 -0.55 3.12
C ILE A 106 7.69 -0.25 3.12
N GLN A 107 8.07 0.79 3.85
CA GLN A 107 9.45 1.02 4.27
C GLN A 107 9.53 0.84 5.78
N THR A 108 10.66 0.35 6.27
CA THR A 108 10.76 -0.11 7.66
C THR A 108 12.05 0.37 8.28
N LYS A 109 12.00 0.83 9.53
CA LYS A 109 13.18 1.15 10.34
C LYS A 109 13.13 0.36 11.65
N PRO A 110 14.25 -0.24 12.07
CA PRO A 110 14.29 -1.01 13.31
C PRO A 110 14.09 -0.10 14.54
N GLY A 111 13.59 -0.70 15.62
CA GLY A 111 13.40 -0.05 16.91
C GLY A 111 13.22 -1.10 18.03
N PRO A 112 12.73 -0.69 19.21
CA PRO A 112 12.65 -1.55 20.40
C PRO A 112 11.93 -2.89 20.22
N SER A 113 10.92 -2.97 19.34
CA SER A 113 10.15 -4.20 19.08
C SER A 113 10.68 -5.04 17.90
N GLY A 114 11.80 -4.65 17.30
CA GLY A 114 12.47 -5.37 16.21
C GLY A 114 12.51 -4.61 14.87
N GLU A 115 12.72 -5.35 13.78
CA GLU A 115 12.97 -4.77 12.44
C GLU A 115 11.77 -3.99 11.86
N PHE A 116 10.56 -4.28 12.34
CA PHE A 116 9.31 -3.68 11.89
C PHE A 116 8.73 -2.69 12.90
N HIS A 117 9.54 -2.13 13.81
CA HIS A 117 9.03 -1.21 14.84
C HIS A 117 8.45 0.08 14.23
N TYR A 118 9.19 0.73 13.33
CA TYR A 118 8.68 1.87 12.57
C TYR A 118 8.37 1.43 11.14
N VAL A 119 7.13 1.64 10.70
CA VAL A 119 6.70 1.27 9.35
C VAL A 119 6.08 2.49 8.68
N LEU A 120 6.60 2.84 7.51
CA LEU A 120 6.01 3.80 6.60
C LEU A 120 5.20 3.02 5.54
N LEU A 121 3.90 3.28 5.50
CA LEU A 121 3.00 2.86 4.44
C LEU A 121 3.29 3.71 3.20
N VAL A 122 3.76 3.06 2.15
CA VAL A 122 4.02 3.73 0.87
C VAL A 122 2.69 3.95 0.14
N ASN A 123 2.62 5.01 -0.68
CA ASN A 123 1.50 5.18 -1.59
C ASN A 123 1.30 3.88 -2.42
N PRO A 124 0.16 3.19 -2.27
CA PRO A 124 -0.04 1.89 -2.91
C PRO A 124 -0.15 1.99 -4.44
N ASN A 125 -0.55 3.15 -4.98
CA ASN A 125 -0.59 3.38 -6.42
C ASN A 125 0.83 3.48 -6.99
N SER A 126 1.70 4.25 -6.33
CA SER A 126 3.10 4.37 -6.71
C SER A 126 3.86 3.04 -6.57
N ALA A 127 3.56 2.28 -5.51
CA ALA A 127 4.17 0.96 -5.31
C ALA A 127 3.73 -0.06 -6.39
N LEU A 128 2.46 -0.06 -6.80
CA LEU A 128 2.02 -0.90 -7.91
C LEU A 128 2.62 -0.46 -9.25
N GLU A 129 2.71 0.85 -9.50
CA GLU A 129 3.40 1.37 -10.68
C GLU A 129 4.87 0.92 -10.72
N TRP A 130 5.54 0.92 -9.56
CA TRP A 130 6.89 0.36 -9.45
C TRP A 130 6.90 -1.14 -9.77
N MET A 131 5.98 -1.92 -9.20
CA MET A 131 5.86 -3.36 -9.54
C MET A 131 5.64 -3.59 -11.03
N ARG A 132 4.88 -2.72 -11.71
CA ARG A 132 4.68 -2.79 -13.16
C ARG A 132 6.00 -2.56 -13.90
N SER A 133 6.76 -1.53 -13.54
CA SER A 133 8.09 -1.28 -14.13
C SER A 133 9.08 -2.43 -13.90
N ALA A 134 8.95 -3.15 -12.78
CA ALA A 134 9.76 -4.31 -12.44
C ALA A 134 9.29 -5.63 -13.09
N GLY A 135 8.24 -5.60 -13.93
CA GLY A 135 7.71 -6.79 -14.61
C GLY A 135 6.90 -7.72 -13.72
N PHE A 136 6.49 -7.27 -12.53
CA PHE A 136 5.71 -8.07 -11.57
C PHE A 136 4.19 -7.99 -11.77
N VAL A 137 3.69 -7.19 -12.71
CA VAL A 137 2.23 -7.02 -12.91
C VAL A 137 1.86 -7.38 -14.33
N GLN A 138 0.95 -8.33 -14.50
CA GLN A 138 0.41 -8.75 -15.79
C GLN A 138 -0.48 -7.66 -16.40
N ASP A 139 -0.54 -7.60 -17.74
CA ASP A 139 -1.26 -6.55 -18.48
C ASP A 139 -2.73 -6.43 -18.08
N GLY A 140 -3.46 -7.54 -18.01
CA GLY A 140 -4.88 -7.52 -17.65
C GLY A 140 -5.14 -7.06 -16.20
N LEU A 141 -4.21 -7.30 -15.28
CA LEU A 141 -4.32 -6.77 -13.92
C LEU A 141 -3.99 -5.28 -13.87
N TYR A 142 -2.95 -4.86 -14.61
CA TYR A 142 -2.54 -3.47 -14.69
C TYR A 142 -3.59 -2.58 -15.36
N ALA A 143 -4.23 -3.05 -16.44
CA ALA A 143 -5.30 -2.32 -17.12
C ALA A 143 -6.45 -2.00 -16.15
N ARG A 144 -6.94 -3.02 -15.42
CA ARG A 144 -8.00 -2.84 -14.39
C ARG A 144 -7.58 -1.87 -13.28
N PHE A 145 -6.30 -1.90 -12.88
CA PHE A 145 -5.76 -0.96 -11.91
C PHE A 145 -5.78 0.49 -12.44
N ILE A 146 -5.26 0.72 -13.65
CA ILE A 146 -5.20 2.06 -14.24
C ILE A 146 -6.60 2.63 -14.50
N ASP A 147 -7.53 1.82 -15.00
CA ASP A 147 -8.93 2.24 -15.16
C ASP A 147 -9.50 2.73 -13.83
N ARG A 148 -9.25 1.98 -12.74
CA ARG A 148 -9.70 2.37 -11.40
C ARG A 148 -9.01 3.62 -10.88
N VAL A 149 -7.71 3.79 -11.14
CA VAL A 149 -6.94 5.00 -10.77
C VAL A 149 -7.54 6.23 -11.44
N ILE A 150 -7.85 6.14 -12.74
CA ILE A 150 -8.48 7.23 -13.50
C ILE A 150 -9.89 7.52 -12.95
N GLU A 151 -10.70 6.48 -12.72
CA GLU A 151 -12.06 6.61 -12.21
C GLU A 151 -12.12 7.36 -10.87
N VAL A 152 -11.15 7.12 -9.97
CA VAL A 152 -11.10 7.78 -8.66
C VAL A 152 -10.36 9.11 -8.67
N GLY A 153 -9.84 9.55 -9.82
CA GLY A 153 -9.10 10.81 -9.99
C GLY A 153 -7.67 10.79 -9.43
N ALA A 154 -7.08 9.61 -9.23
CA ALA A 154 -5.75 9.44 -8.64
C ALA A 154 -4.61 9.37 -9.69
N TYR A 155 -4.89 9.68 -10.96
CA TYR A 155 -3.90 9.54 -12.03
C TYR A 155 -2.65 10.41 -11.83
N GLY A 156 -2.80 11.59 -11.22
CA GLY A 156 -1.67 12.47 -10.89
C GLY A 156 -0.62 11.81 -9.98
N GLU A 157 -0.99 10.80 -9.19
CA GLU A 157 -0.03 10.04 -8.37
C GLU A 157 0.91 9.16 -9.22
N ILE A 158 0.40 8.66 -10.35
CA ILE A 158 1.17 7.88 -11.33
C ILE A 158 2.11 8.80 -12.12
N GLU A 159 1.63 9.97 -12.51
CA GLU A 159 2.46 10.97 -13.18
C GLU A 159 3.60 11.44 -12.27
N ALA A 160 3.29 11.74 -11.00
CA ALA A 160 4.29 12.19 -10.03
C ALA A 160 5.43 11.18 -9.84
N VAL A 161 5.11 9.87 -9.69
CA VAL A 161 6.16 8.86 -9.51
C VAL A 161 6.99 8.65 -10.77
N ARG A 162 6.37 8.72 -11.95
CA ARG A 162 7.08 8.61 -13.24
C ARG A 162 8.02 9.78 -13.46
N SER A 163 7.57 11.01 -13.18
CA SER A 163 8.42 12.21 -13.25
C SER A 163 9.62 12.11 -12.33
N LEU A 164 9.42 11.66 -11.08
CA LEU A 164 10.50 11.43 -10.13
C LEU A 164 11.55 10.45 -10.68
N TRP A 165 11.13 9.34 -11.31
CA TRP A 165 12.07 8.40 -11.90
C TRP A 165 12.82 8.99 -13.09
N GLN A 166 12.17 9.79 -13.93
CA GLN A 166 12.82 10.48 -15.05
C GLN A 166 13.90 11.44 -14.56
N GLU A 167 13.61 12.23 -13.52
CA GLU A 167 14.58 13.13 -12.88
C GLU A 167 15.77 12.35 -12.29
N GLN A 168 15.50 11.24 -11.60
CA GLN A 168 16.55 10.37 -11.03
C GLN A 168 17.45 9.77 -12.12
N GLU A 169 16.88 9.28 -13.22
CA GLU A 169 17.64 8.72 -14.33
C GLU A 169 18.46 9.80 -15.06
N ALA A 170 17.93 11.01 -15.23
CA ALA A 170 18.67 12.14 -15.78
C ALA A 170 19.86 12.52 -14.88
N ALA A 171 19.64 12.58 -13.56
CA ALA A 171 20.69 12.88 -12.59
C ALA A 171 21.80 11.80 -12.57
N LYS A 172 21.42 10.51 -12.62
CA LYS A 172 22.39 9.39 -12.71
C LYS A 172 23.23 9.48 -13.98
N LYS A 173 22.61 9.76 -15.14
CA LYS A 173 23.32 9.92 -16.42
C LYS A 173 24.29 11.11 -16.38
N ALA A 174 23.88 12.24 -15.80
CA ALA A 174 24.74 13.41 -15.64
C ALA A 174 25.93 13.12 -14.72
N ALA A 175 25.71 12.43 -13.59
CA ALA A 175 26.77 12.02 -12.68
C ALA A 175 27.76 11.03 -13.32
N ALA A 176 27.26 10.08 -14.11
CA ALA A 176 28.09 9.15 -14.85
C ALA A 176 28.96 9.87 -15.90
N ALA A 177 28.38 10.79 -16.68
CA ALA A 177 29.10 11.59 -17.67
C ALA A 177 30.21 12.45 -17.02
N ALA A 178 29.92 13.12 -15.89
CA ALA A 178 30.92 13.91 -15.16
C ALA A 178 32.07 13.05 -14.61
N THR A 179 31.77 11.82 -14.17
CA THR A 179 32.78 10.86 -13.70
C THR A 179 33.67 10.39 -14.85
N THR A 180 33.10 10.10 -16.03
CA THR A 180 33.86 9.71 -17.22
C THR A 180 34.76 10.85 -17.72
N THR A 181 34.29 12.09 -17.71
CA THR A 181 35.09 13.26 -18.11
C THR A 181 36.24 13.53 -17.13
N ALA A 182 36.04 13.34 -15.82
CA ALA A 182 37.10 13.50 -14.82
C ALA A 182 38.21 12.44 -14.95
N VAL A 183 37.85 11.19 -15.25
CA VAL A 183 38.82 10.10 -15.49
C VAL A 183 39.62 10.33 -16.78
N GLN A 184 39.03 10.95 -17.81
CA GLN A 184 39.74 11.27 -19.06
C GLN A 184 40.68 12.49 -18.96
N LEU A 185 40.58 13.30 -17.91
CA LEU A 185 41.38 14.51 -17.69
C LEU A 185 42.53 14.32 -16.69
N THR A 186 42.75 13.11 -16.19
CA THR A 186 43.88 12.81 -15.29
C THR A 186 44.96 12.04 -16.07
N PRO A 187 46.16 12.61 -16.28
CA PRO A 187 47.25 11.99 -17.06
C PRO A 187 47.92 10.82 -16.34
#